data_AF-A0A6J1G547-F1
#
_entry.id   AF-A0A6J1G547-F1
#
_cell.length_a   1.000
_cell.length_b   1.000
_cell.length_c   1.000
_cell.angle_alpha   90.00
_cell.angle_beta   90.00
_cell.angle_gamma   90.00
#
_symmetry.space_group_name_H-M   'P 1'
#
loop_
_entity.id
_entity.type
_entity.pdbx_description
1 polymer ?
#
loop_
_entity_poly.entity_id
_entity_poly.type
_entity_poly.pdbx_seq_one_letter_code
_entity_poly.pdbx_strand_id
1 'polypeptide(L)'
;MSEATITILDGTQLRSIDLSLLFSDRSVTGAQVLDLADSSVSSSLFGIALPETLRSSALNRIGFHDIVAFRRSELTRERASEILKAYVAAIADGLRDDPVVVSILDGNNLRVFLDDEDDFAMLAESLFTDLDTEDKGKIKKSEIKNALIHMGVETGVPPLSEYPLLSDILQKHEVESSNELGQAQFAEVLQPVLQELADTLAKKPYVFIQSIKVANGARIKKLLADEKQFSNVIEKLWQWQGTHKEEDEVTTSQNIRNYFEKEWRELGLPPTEANDAVVLLYDAIFADIAKEKCGSISEKNQVEKLAKEILEIFVEQLEASPVYYDYDPK
;
A
#
# COMPACT_ATOMS: atom_id res chain seq x y z
N MET A 1 -12.93 -13.64 10.96
CA MET A 1 -12.24 -12.71 10.05
C MET A 1 -11.88 -11.47 10.86
N SER A 2 -10.79 -11.54 11.63
CA SER A 2 -10.19 -10.35 12.23
C SER A 2 -9.54 -9.58 11.08
N GLU A 3 -10.13 -8.45 10.68
CA GLU A 3 -9.48 -7.52 9.76
C GLU A 3 -8.12 -7.16 10.39
N ALA A 4 -7.01 -7.55 9.75
CA ALA A 4 -5.72 -7.01 10.14
C ALA A 4 -5.85 -5.49 10.14
N THR A 5 -5.39 -4.85 11.21
CA THR A 5 -5.46 -3.40 11.35
C THR A 5 -4.49 -2.76 10.35
N ILE A 6 -4.97 -2.60 9.12
CA ILE A 6 -4.22 -1.95 8.05
C ILE A 6 -4.24 -0.44 8.29
N THR A 7 -3.09 0.19 8.11
CA THR A 7 -2.94 1.65 8.20
C THR A 7 -2.56 2.17 6.83
N ILE A 8 -3.27 3.21 6.37
CA ILE A 8 -3.01 3.86 5.09
C ILE A 8 -2.16 5.09 5.33
N LEU A 9 -1.02 5.15 4.65
CA LEU A 9 -0.10 6.28 4.66
C LEU A 9 -0.31 7.10 3.38
N ASP A 10 -1.19 8.10 3.47
CA ASP A 10 -1.56 9.01 2.37
C ASP A 10 -0.85 10.37 2.43
N GLY A 11 0.09 10.53 3.36
CA GLY A 11 0.88 11.75 3.55
C GLY A 11 0.18 12.85 4.36
N THR A 12 -1.05 12.65 4.83
CA THR A 12 -1.75 13.63 5.69
C THR A 12 -0.96 13.96 6.95
N GLN A 13 -0.38 12.94 7.59
CA GLN A 13 0.45 13.03 8.79
C GLN A 13 1.69 13.93 8.59
N LEU A 14 2.20 14.01 7.36
CA LEU A 14 3.39 14.81 7.03
C LEU A 14 3.09 16.31 6.97
N ARG A 15 1.83 16.68 6.70
CA ARG A 15 1.43 18.08 6.56
C ARG A 15 1.35 18.81 7.90
N SER A 16 1.22 18.07 9.00
CA SER A 16 1.16 18.60 10.37
C SER A 16 2.52 18.65 11.08
N ILE A 17 3.61 18.21 10.43
CA ILE A 17 4.93 18.17 11.08
C ILE A 17 5.45 19.59 11.33
N ASP A 18 5.82 19.87 12.58
CA ASP A 18 6.55 21.09 12.91
C ASP A 18 8.04 20.92 12.57
N LEU A 19 8.44 21.54 11.45
CA LEU A 19 9.81 21.52 10.93
C LEU A 19 10.62 22.76 11.36
N SER A 20 10.08 23.61 12.22
CA SER A 20 10.66 24.91 12.56
C SER A 20 11.91 24.84 13.45
N LEU A 21 12.11 23.73 14.17
CA LEU A 21 13.15 23.61 15.21
C LEU A 21 14.40 22.83 14.78
N LEU A 22 14.48 22.41 13.52
CA LEU A 22 15.43 21.38 13.10
C LEU A 22 16.83 21.88 12.73
N PHE A 23 17.05 23.20 12.70
CA PHE A 23 18.34 23.79 12.34
C PHE A 23 18.85 24.72 13.45
N SER A 24 20.11 24.54 13.87
CA SER A 24 20.83 25.49 14.73
C SER A 24 21.30 26.72 13.92
N ASP A 25 21.79 27.80 14.56
CA ASP A 25 22.16 29.08 13.91
C ASP A 25 23.38 28.99 12.95
N ARG A 26 23.77 27.79 12.51
CA ARG A 26 24.91 27.56 11.61
C ARG A 26 24.42 27.29 10.18
N SER A 27 25.27 27.57 9.19
CA SER A 27 25.02 27.13 7.82
C SER A 27 24.89 25.60 7.78
N VAL A 28 23.92 25.11 7.02
CA VAL A 28 23.65 23.69 6.84
C VAL A 28 23.81 23.33 5.38
N THR A 29 24.27 22.12 5.11
CA THR A 29 24.42 21.65 3.73
C THR A 29 23.11 21.10 3.19
N GLY A 30 22.92 21.12 1.87
CA GLY A 30 21.75 20.50 1.24
C GLY A 30 21.61 19.01 1.59
N ALA A 31 22.73 18.28 1.79
CA ALA A 31 22.69 16.91 2.26
C ALA A 31 22.06 16.78 3.66
N GLN A 32 22.47 17.63 4.61
CA GLN A 32 21.92 17.64 5.96
C GLN A 32 20.42 17.95 5.96
N VAL A 33 19.97 18.86 5.08
CA VAL A 33 18.54 19.19 4.94
C VAL A 33 17.75 17.97 4.47
N LEU A 34 18.23 17.26 3.44
CA LEU A 34 17.55 16.07 2.91
C LEU A 34 17.56 14.91 3.91
N ASP A 35 18.71 14.63 4.53
CA ASP A 35 18.83 13.52 5.49
C ASP A 35 17.93 13.76 6.71
N LEU A 36 17.79 15.01 7.16
CA LEU A 36 16.90 15.40 8.24
C LEU A 36 15.42 15.34 7.81
N ALA A 37 15.12 15.71 6.57
CA ALA A 37 13.77 15.56 6.02
C ALA A 37 13.36 14.09 5.96
N ASP A 38 14.21 13.23 5.36
CA ASP A 38 13.97 11.81 5.23
C ASP A 38 13.81 11.16 6.62
N SER A 39 14.64 11.56 7.60
CA SER A 39 14.52 11.08 8.99
C SER A 39 13.22 11.51 9.67
N SER A 40 12.81 12.78 9.48
CA SER A 40 11.57 13.33 10.05
C SER A 40 10.34 12.67 9.44
N VAL A 41 10.33 12.51 8.13
CA VAL A 41 9.27 11.81 7.39
C VAL A 41 9.21 10.35 7.81
N SER A 42 10.35 9.65 7.83
CA SER A 42 10.43 8.25 8.26
C SER A 42 9.87 8.10 9.68
N SER A 43 10.29 8.94 10.63
CA SER A 43 9.79 8.92 12.01
C SER A 43 8.27 9.14 12.09
N SER A 44 7.74 10.02 11.24
CA SER A 44 6.29 10.29 11.16
C SER A 44 5.51 9.16 10.50
N LEU A 45 6.18 8.33 9.69
CA LEU A 45 5.62 7.15 9.02
C LEU A 45 6.07 5.85 9.71
N PHE A 46 6.10 5.84 11.04
CA PHE A 46 6.42 4.66 11.85
C PHE A 46 7.82 4.04 11.61
N GLY A 47 8.77 4.85 11.15
CA GLY A 47 10.15 4.44 10.90
C GLY A 47 10.38 3.70 9.59
N ILE A 48 9.42 3.72 8.65
CA ILE A 48 9.62 3.08 7.34
C ILE A 48 10.68 3.81 6.52
N ALA A 49 11.44 3.05 5.74
CA ALA A 49 12.33 3.60 4.73
C ALA A 49 11.51 4.09 3.53
N LEU A 50 11.76 5.32 3.08
CA LEU A 50 11.05 5.88 1.94
C LEU A 50 11.48 5.23 0.63
N PRO A 51 10.53 4.78 -0.22
CA PRO A 51 10.85 4.28 -1.55
C PRO A 51 11.68 5.28 -2.36
N GLU A 52 12.70 4.81 -3.08
CA GLU A 52 13.54 5.62 -3.98
C GLU A 52 12.70 6.40 -5.01
N THR A 53 11.64 5.78 -5.52
CA THR A 53 10.71 6.38 -6.48
C THR A 53 9.98 7.59 -5.90
N LEU A 54 9.57 7.51 -4.64
CA LEU A 54 8.89 8.60 -3.93
C LEU A 54 9.84 9.76 -3.65
N ARG A 55 11.06 9.48 -3.18
CA ARG A 55 12.10 10.49 -2.96
C ARG A 55 12.47 11.20 -4.27
N SER A 56 12.68 10.43 -5.34
CA SER A 56 12.99 10.97 -6.67
C SER A 56 11.85 11.81 -7.22
N SER A 57 10.59 11.37 -7.06
CA SER A 57 9.41 12.14 -7.47
C SER A 57 9.32 13.46 -6.70
N ALA A 58 9.55 13.44 -5.39
CA ALA A 58 9.53 14.64 -4.55
C ALA A 58 10.61 15.66 -4.94
N LEU A 59 11.85 15.20 -5.21
CA LEU A 59 12.94 16.06 -5.67
C LEU A 59 12.65 16.71 -7.03
N ASN A 60 12.04 15.95 -7.95
CA ASN A 60 11.63 16.48 -9.25
C ASN A 60 10.53 17.54 -9.12
N ARG A 61 9.57 17.36 -8.20
CA ARG A 61 8.48 18.33 -7.95
C ARG A 61 9.00 19.69 -7.45
N ILE A 62 10.09 19.69 -6.68
CA ILE A 62 10.72 20.92 -6.17
C ILE A 62 11.77 21.51 -7.13
N GLY A 63 11.95 20.91 -8.31
CA GLY A 63 12.79 21.46 -9.38
C GLY A 63 14.29 21.25 -9.21
N PHE A 64 14.72 20.29 -8.37
CA PHE A 64 16.14 19.98 -8.23
C PHE A 64 16.58 18.95 -9.27
N HIS A 65 17.17 19.45 -10.36
CA HIS A 65 17.72 18.61 -11.43
C HIS A 65 19.19 18.21 -11.21
N ASP A 66 19.94 18.95 -10.38
CA ASP A 66 21.31 18.62 -9.98
C ASP A 66 21.39 18.38 -8.46
N ILE A 67 21.01 17.17 -8.06
CA ILE A 67 21.00 16.73 -6.66
C ILE A 67 22.43 16.72 -6.09
N VAL A 68 23.43 16.40 -6.90
CA VAL A 68 24.82 16.28 -6.44
C VAL A 68 25.39 17.65 -6.06
N ALA A 69 25.15 18.67 -6.89
CA ALA A 69 25.53 20.03 -6.57
C ALA A 69 24.74 20.56 -5.37
N PHE A 70 23.43 20.29 -5.31
CA PHE A 70 22.58 20.73 -4.20
C PHE A 70 23.07 20.17 -2.85
N ARG A 71 23.39 18.87 -2.78
CA ARG A 71 23.87 18.22 -1.54
C ARG A 71 25.12 18.86 -0.96
N ARG A 72 25.97 19.47 -1.79
CA ARG A 72 27.21 20.14 -1.38
C ARG A 72 27.05 21.64 -1.11
N SER A 73 25.91 22.23 -1.47
CA SER A 73 25.66 23.66 -1.28
C SER A 73 25.41 23.98 0.20
N GLU A 74 25.99 25.09 0.67
CA GLU A 74 25.65 25.66 1.97
C GLU A 74 24.41 26.56 1.85
N LEU A 75 23.49 26.39 2.79
CA LEU A 75 22.20 27.08 2.81
C LEU A 75 22.07 27.89 4.10
N THR A 76 21.42 29.04 4.00
CA THR A 76 20.95 29.77 5.18
C THR A 76 19.81 29.00 5.85
N ARG A 77 19.55 29.27 7.13
CA ARG A 77 18.46 28.64 7.88
C ARG A 77 17.11 28.84 7.17
N GLU A 78 16.84 30.05 6.69
CA GLU A 78 15.57 30.39 6.05
C GLU A 78 15.38 29.53 4.79
N ARG A 79 16.42 29.47 3.94
CA ARG A 79 16.37 28.70 2.72
C ARG A 79 16.30 27.19 2.97
N ALA A 80 17.03 26.71 3.96
CA ALA A 80 16.98 25.31 4.39
C ALA A 80 15.58 24.93 4.89
N SER A 81 14.94 25.78 5.69
CA SER A 81 13.58 25.57 6.20
C SER A 81 12.53 25.57 5.08
N GLU A 82 12.64 26.49 4.11
CA GLU A 82 11.76 26.51 2.93
C GLU A 82 11.88 25.21 2.13
N ILE A 83 13.10 24.77 1.83
CA ILE A 83 13.35 23.55 1.07
C ILE A 83 12.87 22.32 1.82
N LEU A 84 13.13 22.25 3.13
CA LEU A 84 12.67 21.17 3.99
C LEU A 84 11.14 21.05 3.93
N LYS A 85 10.41 22.15 4.12
CA LYS A 85 8.95 22.18 4.04
C LYS A 85 8.44 21.80 2.65
N ALA A 86 9.06 22.33 1.60
CA ALA A 86 8.68 22.03 0.22
C ALA A 86 8.89 20.55 -0.12
N TYR A 87 10.00 19.96 0.31
CA TYR A 87 10.32 18.55 0.06
C TYR A 87 9.38 17.61 0.84
N VAL A 88 9.13 17.89 2.13
CA VAL A 88 8.15 17.11 2.92
C VAL A 88 6.74 17.21 2.33
N ALA A 89 6.33 18.40 1.88
CA ALA A 89 5.06 18.59 1.19
C ALA A 89 5.01 17.82 -0.14
N ALA A 90 6.11 17.79 -0.89
CA ALA A 90 6.21 17.04 -2.14
C ALA A 90 6.12 15.52 -1.91
N ILE A 91 6.70 15.01 -0.82
CA ILE A 91 6.52 13.61 -0.38
C ILE A 91 5.07 13.36 0.00
N ALA A 92 4.44 14.24 0.78
CA ALA A 92 3.04 14.14 1.17
C ALA A 92 2.12 14.09 -0.05
N ASP A 93 2.36 14.94 -1.05
CA ASP A 93 1.63 14.90 -2.31
C ASP A 93 1.93 13.63 -3.13
N GLY A 94 3.11 13.03 -2.97
CA GLY A 94 3.45 11.75 -3.60
C GLY A 94 2.66 10.60 -2.98
N LEU A 95 2.59 10.55 -1.64
CA LEU A 95 1.80 9.56 -0.90
C LEU A 95 0.29 9.74 -1.08
N ARG A 96 -0.18 10.97 -1.29
CA ARG A 96 -1.58 11.20 -1.65
C ARG A 96 -1.92 10.57 -3.00
N ASP A 97 -1.00 10.71 -3.97
CA ASP A 97 -1.17 10.20 -5.33
C ASP A 97 -0.99 8.67 -5.39
N ASP A 98 -0.12 8.07 -4.56
CA ASP A 98 0.11 6.62 -4.46
C ASP A 98 0.30 6.23 -2.98
N PRO A 99 -0.79 6.02 -2.22
CA PRO A 99 -0.72 5.70 -0.79
C PRO A 99 -0.02 4.37 -0.53
N VAL A 100 0.64 4.27 0.63
CA VAL A 100 1.29 3.04 1.07
C VAL A 100 0.45 2.41 2.17
N VAL A 101 0.13 1.12 2.02
CA VAL A 101 -0.58 0.34 3.04
C VAL A 101 0.43 -0.37 3.91
N VAL A 102 0.30 -0.25 5.24
CA VAL A 102 1.18 -0.90 6.20
C VAL A 102 0.38 -1.64 7.27
N SER A 103 0.95 -2.73 7.78
CA SER A 103 0.50 -3.40 9.00
C SER A 103 1.48 -3.10 10.13
N ILE A 104 0.95 -2.59 11.24
CA ILE A 104 1.75 -2.30 12.44
C ILE A 104 1.60 -3.49 13.39
N LEU A 105 2.67 -4.26 13.54
CA LEU A 105 2.72 -5.44 14.39
C LEU A 105 3.32 -5.03 15.73
N ASP A 106 2.46 -4.76 16.70
CA ASP A 106 2.81 -4.31 18.06
C ASP A 106 2.60 -5.39 19.14
N GLY A 107 2.19 -6.59 18.72
CA GLY A 107 1.93 -7.73 19.60
C GLY A 107 0.51 -7.79 20.16
N ASN A 108 -0.34 -6.78 19.94
CA ASN A 108 -1.72 -6.80 20.45
C ASN A 108 -2.57 -7.88 19.80
N ASN A 109 -2.43 -8.10 18.49
CA ASN A 109 -3.15 -9.18 17.79
C ASN A 109 -2.80 -10.56 18.35
N LEU A 110 -1.54 -10.77 18.75
CA LEU A 110 -1.11 -12.02 19.39
C LEU A 110 -1.68 -12.15 20.79
N ARG A 111 -1.78 -11.04 21.54
CA ARG A 111 -2.34 -11.02 22.90
C ARG A 111 -3.82 -11.36 22.94
N VAL A 112 -4.59 -11.03 21.90
CA VAL A 112 -6.00 -11.45 21.79
C VAL A 112 -6.12 -12.97 21.97
N PHE A 113 -5.21 -13.75 21.37
CA PHE A 113 -5.21 -15.21 21.53
C PHE A 113 -4.62 -15.68 22.86
N LEU A 114 -3.72 -14.92 23.48
CA LEU A 114 -3.00 -15.33 24.69
C LEU A 114 -3.75 -14.94 25.98
N ASP A 115 -4.64 -13.95 25.91
CA ASP A 115 -5.38 -13.43 27.06
C ASP A 115 -6.52 -14.39 27.50
N ASP A 116 -7.05 -15.21 26.59
CA ASP A 116 -8.06 -16.26 26.87
C ASP A 116 -7.49 -17.66 26.54
N GLU A 117 -7.57 -18.58 27.52
CA GLU A 117 -7.06 -19.94 27.39
C GLU A 117 -7.85 -20.75 26.35
N ASP A 118 -9.15 -20.51 26.21
CA ASP A 118 -10.00 -21.20 25.23
C ASP A 118 -9.67 -20.73 23.79
N ASP A 119 -9.46 -19.43 23.59
CA ASP A 119 -9.05 -18.87 22.29
C ASP A 119 -7.67 -19.38 21.87
N PHE A 120 -6.71 -19.46 22.81
CA PHE A 120 -5.41 -20.05 22.55
C PHE A 120 -5.53 -21.53 22.19
N ALA A 121 -6.32 -22.30 22.95
CA ALA A 121 -6.51 -23.72 22.71
C ALA A 121 -7.10 -23.99 21.31
N MET A 122 -8.10 -23.19 20.91
CA MET A 122 -8.68 -23.26 19.57
C MET A 122 -7.66 -22.93 18.47
N LEU A 123 -6.86 -21.87 18.65
CA LEU A 123 -5.81 -21.52 17.70
C LEU A 123 -4.77 -22.65 17.56
N ALA A 124 -4.28 -23.16 18.69
CA ALA A 124 -3.25 -24.20 18.71
C ALA A 124 -3.77 -25.52 18.10
N GLU A 125 -5.03 -25.89 18.36
CA GLU A 125 -5.69 -27.04 17.74
C GLU A 125 -5.82 -26.89 16.23
N SER A 126 -6.28 -25.72 15.76
CA SER A 126 -6.41 -25.43 14.32
C SER A 126 -5.05 -25.57 13.63
N LEU A 127 -4.02 -24.89 14.16
CA LEU A 127 -2.67 -24.93 13.59
C LEU A 127 -2.09 -26.34 13.60
N PHE A 128 -2.28 -27.10 14.68
CA PHE A 128 -1.80 -28.48 14.75
C PHE A 128 -2.46 -29.35 13.68
N THR A 129 -3.77 -29.24 13.51
CA THR A 129 -4.54 -30.00 12.51
C THR A 129 -4.11 -29.66 11.09
N ASP A 130 -3.88 -28.38 10.81
CA ASP A 130 -3.42 -27.92 9.49
C ASP A 130 -2.00 -28.42 9.16
N LEU A 131 -1.14 -28.58 10.18
CA LEU A 131 0.24 -29.05 10.03
C LEU A 131 0.36 -30.58 10.02
N ASP A 132 -0.50 -31.30 10.74
CA ASP A 132 -0.55 -32.77 10.76
C ASP A 132 -1.29 -33.32 9.53
N THR A 133 -0.81 -32.96 8.34
CA THR A 133 -1.41 -33.33 7.05
C THR A 133 -1.52 -34.85 6.81
N GLU A 134 -0.75 -35.66 7.55
CA GLU A 134 -0.78 -37.12 7.47
C GLU A 134 -1.60 -37.78 8.59
N ASP A 135 -2.27 -36.99 9.45
CA ASP A 135 -3.11 -37.42 10.57
C ASP A 135 -2.42 -38.47 11.46
N LYS A 136 -1.16 -38.18 11.82
CA LYS A 136 -0.33 -39.07 12.66
C LYS A 136 -0.60 -38.87 14.15
N GLY A 137 -1.30 -37.80 14.51
CA GLY A 137 -1.45 -37.29 15.88
C GLY A 137 -0.15 -36.70 16.44
N LYS A 138 0.85 -36.43 15.59
CA LYS A 138 2.19 -35.96 15.97
C LYS A 138 2.86 -35.17 14.85
N ILE A 139 3.45 -34.04 15.23
CA ILE A 139 4.25 -33.20 14.32
C ILE A 139 5.64 -32.95 14.90
N LYS A 140 6.61 -32.63 14.04
CA LYS A 140 7.96 -32.29 14.52
C LYS A 140 7.93 -30.94 15.24
N LYS A 141 8.78 -30.76 16.25
CA LYS A 141 8.92 -29.48 16.94
C LYS A 141 9.28 -28.34 15.97
N SER A 142 10.04 -28.64 14.91
CA SER A 142 10.36 -27.68 13.84
C SER A 142 9.12 -27.10 13.13
N GLU A 143 7.96 -27.77 13.21
CA GLU A 143 6.70 -27.30 12.63
C GLU A 143 6.14 -26.07 13.35
N ILE A 144 6.62 -25.71 14.55
CA ILE A 144 6.29 -24.42 15.19
C ILE A 144 6.64 -23.25 14.27
N LYS A 145 7.75 -23.35 13.51
CA LYS A 145 8.11 -22.34 12.52
C LYS A 145 7.04 -22.22 11.42
N ASN A 146 6.52 -23.35 10.94
CA ASN A 146 5.47 -23.37 9.92
C ASN A 146 4.12 -22.90 10.49
N ALA A 147 3.84 -23.17 11.76
CA ALA A 147 2.69 -22.61 12.46
C ALA A 147 2.72 -21.07 12.46
N LEU A 148 3.87 -20.47 12.76
CA LEU A 148 4.07 -19.02 12.70
C LEU A 148 3.95 -18.46 11.27
N ILE A 149 4.42 -19.20 10.26
CA ILE A 149 4.21 -18.84 8.85
C ILE A 149 2.72 -18.86 8.50
N HIS A 150 1.99 -19.89 8.95
CA HIS A 150 0.56 -20.05 8.71
C HIS A 150 -0.25 -18.93 9.39
N MET A 151 0.16 -18.54 10.59
CA MET A 151 -0.37 -17.39 11.31
C MET A 151 -0.16 -16.08 10.51
N GLY A 152 1.07 -15.83 10.05
CA GLY A 152 1.38 -14.70 9.15
C GLY A 152 1.06 -13.30 9.69
N VAL A 153 1.19 -12.30 8.82
CA VAL A 153 1.02 -10.88 9.17
C VAL A 153 -0.39 -10.57 9.67
N GLU A 154 -1.40 -11.26 9.12
CA GLU A 154 -2.81 -11.07 9.47
C GLU A 154 -3.11 -11.37 10.94
N THR A 155 -2.39 -12.31 11.55
CA THR A 155 -2.54 -12.64 12.99
C THR A 155 -1.54 -11.91 13.88
N GLY A 156 -0.69 -11.04 13.33
CA GLY A 156 0.31 -10.29 14.08
C GLY A 156 1.73 -10.87 14.03
N VAL A 157 1.98 -11.91 13.22
CA VAL A 157 3.31 -12.53 13.10
C VAL A 157 4.11 -11.90 11.95
N PRO A 158 5.28 -11.30 12.21
CA PRO A 158 6.15 -10.76 11.15
C PRO A 158 6.67 -11.84 10.19
N PRO A 159 6.93 -11.52 8.92
CA PRO A 159 7.55 -12.47 7.99
C PRO A 159 8.95 -12.87 8.47
N LEU A 160 9.21 -14.17 8.55
CA LEU A 160 10.49 -14.73 9.01
C LEU A 160 11.70 -14.22 8.22
N SER A 161 11.53 -13.98 6.91
CA SER A 161 12.59 -13.47 6.03
C SER A 161 13.01 -12.03 6.36
N GLU A 162 12.13 -11.25 6.97
CA GLU A 162 12.31 -9.81 7.17
C GLU A 162 12.43 -9.42 8.63
N TYR A 163 12.22 -10.37 9.56
CA TYR A 163 12.29 -10.14 10.99
C TYR A 163 13.22 -11.12 11.71
N PRO A 164 14.54 -10.84 11.73
CA PRO A 164 15.55 -11.71 12.33
C PRO A 164 15.30 -12.07 13.80
N LEU A 165 14.69 -11.15 14.57
CA LEU A 165 14.36 -11.38 15.99
C LEU A 165 13.44 -12.58 16.19
N LEU A 166 12.58 -12.92 15.22
CA LEU A 166 11.76 -14.13 15.30
C LEU A 166 12.60 -15.40 15.22
N SER A 167 13.68 -15.39 14.43
CA SER A 167 14.61 -16.52 14.37
C SER A 167 15.34 -16.72 15.69
N ASP A 168 15.72 -15.62 16.36
CA ASP A 168 16.37 -15.67 17.67
C ASP A 168 15.43 -16.26 18.75
N ILE A 169 14.14 -15.88 18.72
CA ILE A 169 13.11 -16.42 19.61
C ILE A 169 12.94 -17.93 19.36
N LEU A 170 12.79 -18.35 18.11
CA LEU A 170 12.66 -19.77 17.75
C LEU A 170 13.87 -20.61 18.18
N GLN A 171 15.09 -20.06 18.03
CA GLN A 171 16.31 -20.72 18.48
C GLN A 171 16.35 -20.88 20.00
N LYS A 172 15.95 -19.84 20.74
CA LYS A 172 15.91 -19.85 22.21
C LYS A 172 14.94 -20.88 22.77
N HIS A 173 13.81 -21.12 22.10
CA HIS A 173 12.84 -22.15 22.46
C HIS A 173 13.20 -23.54 21.91
N GLU A 174 14.41 -23.71 21.35
CA GLU A 174 14.93 -24.96 20.81
C GLU A 174 13.99 -25.62 19.79
N VAL A 175 13.37 -24.81 18.92
CA VAL A 175 12.34 -25.26 17.97
C VAL A 175 12.91 -26.20 16.90
N GLU A 176 14.21 -26.11 16.60
CA GLU A 176 14.90 -26.90 15.56
C GLU A 176 15.20 -28.36 15.96
N SER A 177 14.63 -28.87 17.06
CA SER A 177 14.84 -30.26 17.47
C SER A 177 13.99 -31.23 16.64
N SER A 178 14.48 -32.45 16.44
CA SER A 178 13.74 -33.50 15.72
C SER A 178 12.70 -34.21 16.60
N ASN A 179 12.34 -33.63 17.75
CA ASN A 179 11.37 -34.23 18.66
C ASN A 179 9.97 -34.16 18.05
N GLU A 180 9.20 -35.23 18.19
CA GLU A 180 7.78 -35.24 17.84
C GLU A 180 6.96 -34.75 19.03
N LEU A 181 6.00 -33.88 18.75
CA LEU A 181 5.06 -33.30 19.71
C LEU A 181 3.65 -33.79 19.36
N GLY A 182 2.92 -34.26 20.38
CA GLY A 182 1.46 -34.33 20.29
C GLY A 182 0.82 -32.94 20.45
N GLN A 183 -0.48 -32.84 20.22
CA GLN A 183 -1.22 -31.57 20.24
C GLN A 183 -1.01 -30.73 21.53
N ALA A 184 -1.14 -31.35 22.71
CA ALA A 184 -0.92 -30.65 23.98
C ALA A 184 0.52 -30.12 24.12
N GLN A 185 1.51 -30.93 23.72
CA GLN A 185 2.93 -30.55 23.78
C GLN A 185 3.27 -29.46 22.76
N PHE A 186 2.59 -29.46 21.61
CA PHE A 186 2.69 -28.39 20.63
C PHE A 186 2.20 -27.05 21.21
N ALA A 187 1.03 -27.04 21.85
CA ALA A 187 0.49 -25.85 22.52
C ALA A 187 1.45 -25.34 23.62
N GLU A 188 1.99 -26.25 24.46
CA GLU A 188 2.97 -25.91 25.51
C GLU A 188 4.25 -25.25 24.98
N VAL A 189 4.66 -25.57 23.75
CA VAL A 189 5.83 -24.96 23.09
C VAL A 189 5.45 -23.67 22.35
N LEU A 190 4.27 -23.64 21.72
CA LEU A 190 3.80 -22.49 20.93
C LEU A 190 3.51 -21.27 21.82
N GLN A 191 2.86 -21.48 22.97
CA GLN A 191 2.45 -20.41 23.87
C GLN A 191 3.62 -19.48 24.31
N PRO A 192 4.74 -20.00 24.86
CA PRO A 192 5.85 -19.15 25.29
C PRO A 192 6.56 -18.47 24.10
N VAL A 193 6.56 -19.08 22.91
CA VAL A 193 7.09 -18.45 21.68
C VAL A 193 6.24 -17.23 21.29
N LEU A 194 4.91 -17.38 21.26
CA LEU A 194 4.00 -16.28 20.95
C LEU A 194 4.03 -15.18 22.01
N GLN A 195 4.15 -15.54 23.29
CA GLN A 195 4.27 -14.56 24.38
C GLN A 195 5.55 -13.71 24.24
N GLU A 196 6.69 -14.35 23.98
CA GLU A 196 7.95 -13.64 23.80
C GLU A 196 7.94 -12.78 22.52
N LEU A 197 7.30 -13.26 21.45
CA LEU A 197 7.09 -12.46 20.24
C LEU A 197 6.23 -11.23 20.53
N ALA A 198 5.09 -11.40 21.19
CA ALA A 198 4.20 -10.31 21.56
C ALA A 198 4.91 -9.26 22.43
N ASP A 199 5.69 -9.69 23.41
CA ASP A 199 6.45 -8.77 24.28
C ASP A 199 7.61 -8.09 23.56
N THR A 200 8.21 -8.73 22.56
CA THR A 200 9.25 -8.14 21.72
C THR A 200 8.64 -7.06 20.81
N LEU A 201 7.51 -7.35 20.17
CA LEU A 201 6.77 -6.40 19.34
C LEU A 201 6.22 -5.23 20.15
N ALA A 202 5.77 -5.47 21.39
CA ALA A 202 5.29 -4.40 22.28
C ALA A 202 6.40 -3.40 22.64
N LYS A 203 7.66 -3.87 22.75
CA LYS A 203 8.83 -2.99 22.99
C LYS A 203 9.25 -2.24 21.74
N LYS A 204 9.22 -2.91 20.60
CA LYS A 204 9.60 -2.35 19.30
C LYS A 204 8.68 -2.90 18.21
N PRO A 205 7.61 -2.17 17.88
CA PRO A 205 6.69 -2.59 16.84
C PRO A 205 7.41 -2.78 15.51
N TYR A 206 6.95 -3.77 14.75
CA TYR A 206 7.44 -4.02 13.39
C TYR A 206 6.40 -3.50 12.40
N VAL A 207 6.85 -2.73 11.41
CA VAL A 207 5.97 -2.18 10.37
C VAL A 207 6.21 -2.96 9.09
N PHE A 208 5.20 -3.68 8.65
CA PHE A 208 5.23 -4.42 7.39
C PHE A 208 4.56 -3.60 6.30
N ILE A 209 5.25 -3.37 5.17
CA ILE A 209 4.66 -2.72 4.01
C ILE A 209 3.91 -3.78 3.21
N GLN A 210 2.60 -3.60 3.08
CA GLN A 210 1.79 -4.53 2.31
C GLN A 210 1.93 -4.27 0.81
N SER A 211 1.91 -5.33 0.02
CA SER A 211 1.85 -5.28 -1.44
C SER A 211 0.44 -4.93 -1.94
N ILE A 212 -0.26 -4.02 -1.27
CA ILE A 212 -1.61 -3.58 -1.60
C ILE A 212 -1.54 -2.16 -2.17
N LYS A 213 -2.24 -1.93 -3.28
CA LYS A 213 -2.46 -0.62 -3.86
C LYS A 213 -3.84 -0.09 -3.51
N VAL A 214 -3.92 1.23 -3.38
CA VAL A 214 -5.15 1.97 -3.05
C VAL A 214 -5.54 2.85 -4.23
N ALA A 215 -6.70 2.57 -4.82
CA ALA A 215 -7.35 3.48 -5.74
C ALA A 215 -8.29 4.40 -4.96
N ASN A 216 -7.90 5.66 -4.79
CA ASN A 216 -8.66 6.68 -4.04
C ASN A 216 -9.11 7.87 -4.90
N GLY A 217 -8.98 7.77 -6.23
CA GLY A 217 -9.35 8.83 -7.18
C GLY A 217 -8.36 10.00 -7.29
N ALA A 218 -7.34 10.11 -6.43
CA ALA A 218 -6.43 11.26 -6.43
C ALA A 218 -5.66 11.42 -7.75
N ARG A 219 -5.21 10.31 -8.35
CA ARG A 219 -4.52 10.32 -9.65
C ARG A 219 -5.43 10.74 -10.80
N ILE A 220 -6.68 10.29 -10.78
CA ILE A 220 -7.69 10.66 -11.77
C ILE A 220 -8.00 12.15 -11.67
N LYS A 221 -8.20 12.65 -10.45
CA LYS A 221 -8.41 14.08 -10.18
C LYS A 221 -7.24 14.94 -10.67
N LYS A 222 -6.01 14.47 -10.48
CA LYS A 222 -4.80 15.12 -10.98
C LYS A 222 -4.74 15.12 -12.51
N LEU A 223 -5.09 14.01 -13.16
CA LEU A 223 -5.20 13.92 -14.62
C LEU A 223 -6.23 14.91 -15.16
N LEU A 224 -7.42 14.97 -14.55
CA LEU A 224 -8.50 15.86 -14.95
C LEU A 224 -8.14 17.35 -14.77
N ALA A 225 -7.26 17.68 -13.82
CA ALA A 225 -6.78 19.03 -13.59
C ALA A 225 -5.65 19.46 -14.57
N ASP A 226 -4.96 18.51 -15.21
CA ASP A 226 -3.92 18.77 -16.19
C ASP A 226 -4.48 18.69 -17.61
N GLU A 227 -4.89 19.84 -18.16
CA GLU A 227 -5.48 19.94 -19.50
C GLU A 227 -4.63 19.29 -20.60
N LYS A 228 -3.30 19.34 -20.49
CA LYS A 228 -2.39 18.77 -21.50
C LYS A 228 -2.38 17.25 -21.42
N GLN A 229 -2.26 16.70 -20.21
CA GLN A 229 -2.28 15.25 -20.02
C GLN A 229 -3.64 14.67 -20.40
N PHE A 230 -4.72 15.30 -19.98
CA PHE A 230 -6.07 14.90 -20.34
C PHE A 230 -6.29 14.93 -21.86
N SER A 231 -5.91 16.02 -22.54
CA SER A 231 -6.04 16.13 -24.00
C SER A 231 -5.28 15.01 -24.73
N ASN A 232 -4.07 14.67 -24.26
CA ASN A 232 -3.27 13.58 -24.82
C ASN A 232 -3.95 12.20 -24.64
N VAL A 233 -4.56 11.95 -23.49
CA VAL A 233 -5.36 10.74 -23.25
C VAL A 233 -6.54 10.66 -24.21
N ILE A 234 -7.27 11.77 -24.42
CA ILE A 234 -8.39 11.83 -25.36
C ILE A 234 -7.93 11.60 -26.81
N GLU A 235 -6.76 12.11 -27.20
CA GLU A 235 -6.17 11.83 -28.51
C GLU A 235 -5.84 10.34 -28.70
N LYS A 236 -5.25 9.70 -27.69
CA LYS A 236 -4.97 8.25 -27.72
C LYS A 236 -6.24 7.42 -27.78
N LEU A 237 -7.25 7.75 -26.97
CA LEU A 237 -8.57 7.12 -26.97
C LEU A 237 -9.22 7.22 -28.36
N TRP A 238 -9.16 8.39 -28.99
CA TRP A 238 -9.72 8.61 -30.34
C TRP A 238 -8.98 7.78 -31.41
N GLN A 239 -7.64 7.71 -31.33
CA GLN A 239 -6.85 6.86 -32.22
C GLN A 239 -7.17 5.37 -32.01
N TRP A 240 -7.32 4.94 -30.76
CA TRP A 240 -7.66 3.58 -30.38
C TRP A 240 -9.04 3.15 -30.92
N GLN A 241 -10.04 4.03 -30.84
CA GLN A 241 -11.36 3.81 -31.47
C GLN A 241 -11.26 3.66 -32.99
N GLY A 242 -10.36 4.40 -33.65
CA GLY A 242 -10.15 4.31 -35.09
C GLY A 242 -9.51 3.00 -35.54
N THR A 243 -8.64 2.40 -34.71
CA THR A 243 -7.94 1.14 -35.02
C THR A 243 -8.72 -0.12 -34.66
N HIS A 244 -9.69 -0.01 -33.76
CA HIS A 244 -10.49 -1.13 -33.26
C HIS A 244 -11.96 -1.10 -33.71
N LYS A 245 -12.21 -0.64 -34.96
CA LYS A 245 -13.51 -0.78 -35.62
C LYS A 245 -13.76 -2.25 -36.00
N GLU A 246 -14.06 -3.10 -35.01
CA GLU A 246 -14.71 -4.38 -35.27
C GLU A 246 -16.21 -4.24 -35.06
N GLU A 247 -16.94 -4.40 -36.17
CA GLU A 247 -18.39 -4.61 -36.33
C GLU A 247 -19.35 -3.54 -35.74
N ASP A 248 -20.39 -3.23 -36.51
CA ASP A 248 -21.28 -2.05 -36.43
C ASP A 248 -22.14 -1.89 -35.13
N GLU A 249 -21.76 -2.48 -33.99
CA GLU A 249 -22.60 -2.53 -32.78
C GLU A 249 -21.94 -2.08 -31.45
N VAL A 250 -20.64 -1.73 -31.43
CA VAL A 250 -19.99 -1.31 -30.18
C VAL A 250 -20.31 0.15 -29.84
N THR A 251 -21.04 0.36 -28.73
CA THR A 251 -21.38 1.71 -28.24
C THR A 251 -20.14 2.52 -27.84
N THR A 252 -20.23 3.85 -27.91
CA THR A 252 -19.11 4.74 -27.52
C THR A 252 -18.68 4.52 -26.06
N SER A 253 -19.63 4.28 -25.16
CA SER A 253 -19.34 3.93 -23.76
C SER A 253 -18.54 2.63 -23.64
N GLN A 254 -18.86 1.62 -24.43
CA GLN A 254 -18.13 0.34 -24.41
C GLN A 254 -16.70 0.48 -24.94
N ASN A 255 -16.51 1.33 -25.96
CA ASN A 255 -15.17 1.66 -26.43
C ASN A 255 -14.34 2.40 -25.37
N ILE A 256 -14.95 3.35 -24.64
CA ILE A 256 -14.28 4.04 -23.53
C ILE A 256 -13.94 3.04 -22.42
N ARG A 257 -14.87 2.14 -22.06
CA ARG A 257 -14.63 1.07 -21.08
C ARG A 257 -13.42 0.23 -21.46
N ASN A 258 -13.39 -0.31 -22.67
CA ASN A 258 -12.29 -1.15 -23.14
C ASN A 258 -10.94 -0.41 -23.11
N TYR A 259 -10.93 0.87 -23.48
CA TYR A 259 -9.72 1.70 -23.38
C TYR A 259 -9.31 1.94 -21.92
N PHE A 260 -10.26 2.19 -21.02
CA PHE A 260 -10.01 2.42 -19.60
C PHE A 260 -9.48 1.16 -18.90
N GLU A 261 -10.01 0.00 -19.25
CA GLU A 261 -9.53 -1.30 -18.77
C GLU A 261 -8.10 -1.59 -19.27
N LYS A 262 -7.79 -1.20 -20.52
CA LYS A 262 -6.46 -1.44 -21.10
C LYS A 262 -5.38 -0.45 -20.62
N GLU A 263 -5.70 0.84 -20.58
CA GLU A 263 -4.77 1.94 -20.23
C GLU A 263 -4.95 2.43 -18.79
N TRP A 264 -5.48 1.58 -17.91
CA TRP A 264 -5.79 1.92 -16.51
C TRP A 264 -4.64 2.60 -15.77
N ARG A 265 -3.38 2.18 -16.04
CA ARG A 265 -2.18 2.72 -15.38
C ARG A 265 -1.94 4.19 -15.70
N GLU A 266 -2.17 4.61 -16.96
CA GLU A 266 -2.03 6.00 -17.39
C GLU A 266 -3.15 6.86 -16.80
N LEU A 267 -4.35 6.29 -16.71
CA LEU A 267 -5.55 6.95 -16.19
C LEU A 267 -5.59 7.05 -14.65
N GLY A 268 -4.79 6.22 -13.96
CA GLY A 268 -4.85 6.11 -12.51
C GLY A 268 -6.08 5.36 -12.01
N LEU A 269 -6.66 4.51 -12.86
CA LEU A 269 -7.78 3.63 -12.52
C LEU A 269 -7.27 2.31 -11.92
N PRO A 270 -8.07 1.58 -11.12
CA PRO A 270 -7.72 0.22 -10.71
C PRO A 270 -7.88 -0.78 -11.88
N PRO A 271 -7.07 -1.85 -11.95
CA PRO A 271 -7.22 -2.91 -12.96
C PRO A 271 -8.48 -3.75 -12.69
N THR A 272 -9.28 -4.02 -13.72
CA THR A 272 -10.52 -4.82 -13.58
C THR A 272 -10.24 -6.29 -13.26
N GLU A 273 -9.06 -6.81 -13.59
CA GLU A 273 -8.67 -8.18 -13.25
C GLU A 273 -8.22 -8.34 -11.79
N ALA A 274 -8.17 -7.26 -11.01
CA ALA A 274 -7.58 -7.29 -9.68
C ALA A 274 -8.45 -8.01 -8.65
N ASN A 275 -9.75 -7.66 -8.59
CA ASN A 275 -10.73 -8.31 -7.73
C ASN A 275 -12.17 -7.90 -8.10
N ASP A 276 -13.14 -8.59 -7.49
CA ASP A 276 -14.57 -8.36 -7.70
C ASP A 276 -15.01 -6.94 -7.33
N ALA A 277 -14.38 -6.29 -6.34
CA ALA A 277 -14.73 -4.92 -5.96
C ALA A 277 -14.43 -3.92 -7.08
N VAL A 278 -13.31 -4.10 -7.80
CA VAL A 278 -13.01 -3.28 -8.98
C VAL A 278 -13.99 -3.55 -10.11
N VAL A 279 -14.34 -4.82 -10.36
CA VAL A 279 -15.33 -5.18 -11.40
C VAL A 279 -16.67 -4.51 -11.12
N LEU A 280 -17.16 -4.59 -9.89
CA LEU A 280 -18.41 -3.97 -9.46
C LEU A 280 -18.39 -2.45 -9.59
N LEU A 281 -17.25 -1.81 -9.30
CA LEU A 281 -17.07 -0.37 -9.51
C LEU A 281 -17.26 0.02 -10.98
N TYR A 282 -16.58 -0.69 -11.90
CA TYR A 282 -16.72 -0.44 -13.34
C TYR A 282 -18.16 -0.70 -13.81
N ASP A 283 -18.77 -1.81 -13.41
CA ASP A 283 -20.12 -2.17 -13.83
C ASP A 283 -21.16 -1.15 -13.34
N ALA A 284 -21.06 -0.68 -12.09
CA ALA A 284 -21.95 0.33 -11.55
C ALA A 284 -21.86 1.64 -12.35
N ILE A 285 -20.65 2.15 -12.58
CA ILE A 285 -20.42 3.42 -13.28
C ILE A 285 -20.94 3.35 -14.71
N PHE A 286 -20.59 2.30 -15.46
CA PHE A 286 -21.01 2.18 -16.86
C PHE A 286 -22.50 1.85 -17.01
N ALA A 287 -23.13 1.16 -16.03
CA ALA A 287 -24.57 0.95 -16.02
C ALA A 287 -25.35 2.24 -15.80
N ASP A 288 -24.85 3.16 -14.96
CA ASP A 288 -25.50 4.46 -14.75
C ASP A 288 -25.42 5.35 -15.99
N ILE A 289 -24.27 5.36 -16.68
CA ILE A 289 -24.09 6.10 -17.93
C ILE A 289 -24.97 5.52 -19.06
N ALA A 290 -25.14 4.20 -19.13
CA ALA A 290 -25.98 3.57 -20.15
C ALA A 290 -27.46 3.98 -20.05
N LYS A 291 -27.94 4.31 -18.84
CA LYS A 291 -29.32 4.80 -18.63
C LYS A 291 -29.57 6.19 -19.23
N GLU A 292 -28.52 6.98 -19.45
CA GLU A 292 -28.62 8.36 -19.94
C GLU A 292 -28.70 8.49 -21.48
N LYS A 293 -28.90 7.38 -22.21
CA LYS A 293 -28.98 7.30 -23.69
C LYS A 293 -27.71 7.78 -24.41
N CYS A 294 -26.68 6.94 -24.40
CA CYS A 294 -25.57 7.08 -25.33
C CYS A 294 -25.98 6.56 -26.73
N GLY A 295 -26.32 7.45 -27.66
CA GLY A 295 -26.38 7.11 -29.08
C GLY A 295 -25.00 6.74 -29.64
N SER A 296 -24.91 6.29 -30.90
CA SER A 296 -23.64 6.18 -31.59
C SER A 296 -23.04 7.58 -31.78
N ILE A 297 -22.12 7.94 -30.90
CA ILE A 297 -21.46 9.24 -30.91
C ILE A 297 -20.34 9.20 -31.95
N SER A 298 -20.44 10.06 -32.97
CA SER A 298 -19.46 10.13 -34.08
C SER A 298 -18.53 11.35 -34.00
N GLU A 299 -18.61 12.15 -32.93
CA GLU A 299 -17.85 13.40 -32.76
C GLU A 299 -16.83 13.29 -31.61
N LYS A 300 -15.58 13.70 -31.86
CA LYS A 300 -14.48 13.68 -30.86
C LYS A 300 -14.83 14.46 -29.59
N ASN A 301 -15.48 15.61 -29.72
CA ASN A 301 -15.87 16.46 -28.58
C ASN A 301 -16.88 15.76 -27.64
N GLN A 302 -17.72 14.88 -28.18
CA GLN A 302 -18.68 14.13 -27.39
C GLN A 302 -18.01 12.95 -26.68
N VAL A 303 -17.02 12.29 -27.32
CA VAL A 303 -16.16 11.28 -26.66
C VAL A 303 -15.37 11.91 -25.51
N GLU A 304 -14.81 13.10 -25.71
CA GLU A 304 -14.11 13.86 -24.68
C GLU A 304 -15.02 14.17 -23.49
N LYS A 305 -16.21 14.71 -23.75
CA LYS A 305 -17.19 15.04 -22.71
C LYS A 305 -17.59 13.80 -21.91
N LEU A 306 -17.92 12.71 -22.62
CA LEU A 306 -18.33 11.46 -21.98
C LEU A 306 -17.18 10.89 -21.14
N ALA A 307 -15.97 10.77 -21.70
CA ALA A 307 -14.81 10.26 -20.97
C ALA A 307 -14.51 11.09 -19.71
N LYS A 308 -14.64 12.42 -19.79
CA LYS A 308 -14.50 13.30 -18.63
C LYS A 308 -15.54 12.99 -17.55
N GLU A 309 -16.80 12.88 -17.93
CA GLU A 309 -17.91 12.55 -17.03
C GLU A 309 -17.72 11.18 -16.35
N ILE A 310 -17.30 10.15 -17.10
CA ILE A 310 -16.98 8.84 -16.52
C ILE A 310 -15.89 8.98 -15.45
N LEU A 311 -14.80 9.68 -15.77
CA LEU A 311 -13.67 9.86 -14.83
C LEU A 311 -14.07 10.68 -13.60
N GLU A 312 -14.94 11.69 -13.75
CA GLU A 312 -15.49 12.45 -12.62
C GLU A 312 -16.31 11.54 -11.69
N ILE A 313 -17.16 10.66 -12.23
CA ILE A 313 -17.88 9.66 -11.44
C ILE A 313 -16.91 8.69 -10.73
N PHE A 314 -15.85 8.24 -11.40
CA PHE A 314 -14.81 7.45 -10.76
C PHE A 314 -14.16 8.18 -9.57
N VAL A 315 -13.86 9.49 -9.71
CA VAL A 315 -13.33 10.28 -8.60
C VAL A 315 -14.32 10.28 -7.43
N GLU A 316 -15.59 10.58 -7.67
CA GLU A 316 -16.60 10.64 -6.62
C GLU A 316 -16.75 9.31 -5.87
N GLN A 317 -16.83 8.19 -6.61
CA GLN A 317 -16.98 6.87 -6.02
C GLN A 317 -15.73 6.43 -5.25
N LEU A 318 -14.53 6.68 -5.79
CA LEU A 318 -13.27 6.30 -5.14
C LEU A 318 -12.89 7.22 -3.97
N GLU A 319 -13.34 8.48 -3.96
CA GLU A 319 -13.21 9.37 -2.80
C GLU A 319 -14.16 8.94 -1.67
N ALA A 320 -15.38 8.47 -2.01
CA ALA A 320 -16.35 7.97 -1.04
C ALA A 320 -15.99 6.57 -0.49
N SER A 321 -15.50 5.68 -1.35
CA SER A 321 -15.13 4.31 -1.02
C SER A 321 -13.91 3.88 -1.85
N PRO A 322 -12.68 4.11 -1.35
CA PRO A 322 -11.47 3.63 -2.01
C PRO A 322 -11.49 2.11 -2.22
N VAL A 323 -10.86 1.67 -3.31
CA VAL A 323 -10.73 0.24 -3.61
C VAL A 323 -9.28 -0.21 -3.39
N TYR A 324 -9.14 -1.38 -2.79
CA TYR A 324 -7.85 -2.01 -2.47
C TYR A 324 -7.64 -3.18 -3.42
N TYR A 325 -6.42 -3.35 -3.91
CA TYR A 325 -6.08 -4.48 -4.75
C TYR A 325 -4.61 -4.87 -4.62
N ASP A 326 -4.31 -6.15 -4.77
CA ASP A 326 -2.95 -6.65 -4.69
C ASP A 326 -2.13 -6.18 -5.89
N TYR A 327 -0.91 -5.75 -5.61
CA TYR A 327 0.07 -5.49 -6.63
C TYR A 327 0.73 -6.80 -7.02
N ASP A 328 0.11 -7.53 -7.96
CA ASP A 328 0.76 -8.69 -8.58
C ASP A 328 1.50 -8.22 -9.84
N PRO A 329 2.84 -8.15 -9.84
CA PRO A 329 3.60 -7.94 -11.07
C PRO A 329 3.60 -9.25 -11.86
N LYS A 330 2.51 -9.51 -12.61
CA LYS A 330 2.56 -10.49 -13.69
C LYS A 330 3.31 -9.96 -14.90
#